data_AF-A0A4R8Y126-F1
#
_entry.id   AF-A0A4R8Y126-F1
#
_cell.length_a   1.000
_cell.length_b   1.000
_cell.length_c   1.000
_cell.angle_alpha   90.00
_cell.angle_beta   90.00
_cell.angle_gamma   90.00
#
_symmetry.space_group_name_H-M   'P 1'
#
loop_
_entity.id
_entity.type
_entity.pdbx_description
1 polymer ?
#
loop_
_entity_poly.entity_id
_entity_poly.type
_entity_poly.pdbx_seq_one_letter_code
_entity_poly.pdbx_strand_id
1 'polypeptide(L)' 'MGSHLVLAGVGDHVLGQLEGTGALDTLGSDNVFPATPDVGESLTLAVERARMLQGGGEGSGERPAPAAAPWH' A
#
# COMPACT_ATOMS: atom_id res chain seq x y z
N MET A 1 -16.11 1.54 0.36
CA MET A 1 -14.77 1.62 0.98
C MET A 1 -14.00 0.39 0.54
N GLY A 2 -12.99 0.56 -0.31
CA GLY A 2 -12.07 -0.51 -0.70
C GLY A 2 -10.79 -0.40 0.12
N SER A 3 -10.20 -1.53 0.47
CA SER A 3 -8.89 -1.61 1.12
C SER A 3 -7.87 -2.13 0.12
N HIS A 4 -6.68 -1.54 0.10
CA HIS A 4 -5.56 -2.02 -0.70
C HIS A 4 -4.66 -2.93 0.15
N LEU A 5 -4.21 -4.04 -0.43
CA LEU A 5 -3.24 -4.95 0.17
C LEU A 5 -1.92 -4.83 -0.56
N VAL A 6 -0.83 -4.67 0.18
CA VAL A 6 0.55 -4.65 -0.33
C VAL A 6 1.37 -5.65 0.50
N LEU A 7 2.13 -6.51 -0.16
CA LEU A 7 2.96 -7.54 0.46
C LEU A 7 4.44 -7.17 0.33
N ALA A 8 5.21 -7.34 1.41
CA ALA A 8 6.65 -7.09 1.45
C ALA A 8 7.39 -8.33 1.95
N GLY A 9 8.61 -8.53 1.49
CA GLY A 9 9.46 -9.63 1.95
C GLY A 9 8.93 -11.01 1.53
N VAL A 10 8.23 -11.11 0.39
CA VAL A 10 7.65 -12.38 -0.06
C VAL A 10 8.75 -13.30 -0.57
N GLY A 11 8.96 -14.42 0.13
CA GLY A 11 9.93 -15.44 -0.30
C GLY A 11 9.47 -16.22 -1.53
N ASP A 12 10.42 -16.79 -2.27
CA ASP A 12 10.19 -17.46 -3.56
C ASP A 12 9.10 -18.53 -3.54
N HIS A 13 9.02 -19.30 -2.44
CA HIS A 13 8.00 -20.33 -2.29
C HIS A 13 6.58 -19.75 -2.29
N VAL A 14 6.36 -18.66 -1.55
CA VAL A 14 5.06 -17.99 -1.48
C VAL A 14 4.77 -17.27 -2.79
N LEU A 15 5.80 -16.66 -3.40
CA LEU A 15 5.66 -16.01 -4.70
C LEU A 15 5.16 -16.99 -5.77
N GLY A 16 5.76 -18.19 -5.84
CA GLY A 16 5.32 -19.24 -6.76
C GLY A 16 3.91 -19.75 -6.48
N GLN A 17 3.48 -19.76 -5.21
CA GLN A 17 2.08 -20.08 -4.87
C GLN A 17 1.11 -18.98 -5.32
N LEU A 18 1.47 -17.72 -5.13
CA LEU A 18 0.64 -16.58 -5.57
C LEU A 18 0.50 -16.56 -7.10
N GLU A 19 1.55 -16.90 -7.82
CA GLU A 19 1.55 -17.03 -9.28
C GLU A 19 0.70 -18.24 -9.70
N GLY A 20 0.97 -19.42 -9.13
CA GLY A 20 0.25 -20.66 -9.47
C GLY A 20 -1.24 -20.64 -9.17
N THR A 21 -1.70 -19.75 -8.28
CA THR A 21 -3.12 -19.56 -7.93
C THR A 21 -3.79 -18.41 -8.69
N GLY A 22 -3.05 -17.62 -9.46
CA GLY A 22 -3.55 -16.39 -10.09
C GLY A 22 -3.85 -15.26 -9.08
N ALA A 23 -3.47 -15.44 -7.81
CA ALA A 23 -3.64 -14.41 -6.79
C ALA A 23 -2.82 -13.15 -7.11
N LEU A 24 -1.67 -13.33 -7.78
CA LEU A 24 -0.81 -12.25 -8.25
C LEU A 24 -1.53 -11.30 -9.22
N ASP A 25 -2.36 -11.84 -10.12
CA ASP A 25 -3.16 -11.04 -11.06
C ASP A 25 -4.26 -10.25 -10.35
N THR A 26 -4.83 -10.84 -9.29
CA THR A 26 -5.89 -10.20 -8.48
C THR A 26 -5.32 -9.11 -7.57
N LEU A 27 -4.17 -9.36 -6.96
CA LEU A 27 -3.48 -8.41 -6.09
C LEU A 27 -2.81 -7.28 -6.89
N GLY A 28 -2.46 -7.54 -8.15
CA GLY A 28 -1.57 -6.72 -8.94
C GLY A 28 -0.12 -6.96 -8.55
N SER A 29 0.71 -7.34 -9.53
CA SER A 29 2.14 -7.58 -9.35
C SER A 29 2.88 -6.40 -8.71
N ASP A 30 2.43 -5.17 -8.97
CA ASP A 30 3.01 -3.95 -8.41
C ASP A 30 2.77 -3.77 -6.90
N ASN A 31 1.97 -4.64 -6.29
CA ASN A 31 1.68 -4.65 -4.86
C ASN A 31 2.39 -5.79 -4.12
N VAL A 32 3.25 -6.55 -4.81
CA VAL A 32 3.99 -7.67 -4.22
C VAL A 32 5.49 -7.44 -4.38
N PHE A 33 6.18 -7.23 -3.26
CA PHE A 33 7.61 -6.97 -3.21
C PHE A 33 8.32 -8.22 -2.66
N PRO A 34 9.14 -8.91 -3.47
CA PRO A 34 9.87 -10.10 -3.04
C PRO A 34 10.85 -9.81 -1.90
N ALA A 35 11.23 -10.88 -1.20
CA ALA A 35 12.31 -10.82 -0.22
C ALA A 35 13.63 -10.50 -0.93
N THR A 36 14.32 -9.46 -0.46
CA THR A 36 15.69 -9.14 -0.84
C THR A 36 16.64 -9.47 0.32
N PRO A 37 17.97 -9.58 0.09
CA PRO A 37 18.94 -9.79 1.16
C PRO A 37 18.88 -8.70 2.25
N ASP A 38 18.50 -7.48 1.86
CA ASP A 38 18.16 -6.40 2.78
C ASP A 38 16.65 -6.22 2.88
N VAL A 39 16.06 -6.82 3.92
CA VAL A 39 14.62 -6.75 4.20
C VAL A 39 14.09 -5.31 4.21
N GLY A 40 14.90 -4.32 4.60
CA GLY A 40 14.52 -2.91 4.65
C GLY A 40 14.14 -2.36 3.28
N GLU A 41 14.76 -2.84 2.20
CA GLU A 41 14.46 -2.43 0.83
C GLU A 41 13.04 -2.84 0.42
N SER A 42 12.72 -4.13 0.56
CA SER A 42 11.40 -4.67 0.21
C SER A 42 10.26 -3.99 1.00
N LEU A 43 10.52 -3.70 2.29
CA LEU A 43 9.56 -3.01 3.16
C LEU A 43 9.37 -1.54 2.76
N THR A 44 10.46 -0.84 2.43
CA THR A 44 10.42 0.57 2.04
C THR A 44 9.57 0.74 0.78
N LEU A 45 9.82 -0.07 -0.25
CA LEU A 45 9.06 -0.04 -1.51
C LEU A 45 7.56 -0.31 -1.28
N ALA A 46 7.23 -1.28 -0.42
CA ALA A 46 5.86 -1.60 -0.08
C ALA A 46 5.14 -0.45 0.64
N VAL A 47 5.80 0.23 1.58
CA VAL A 47 5.24 1.38 2.30
C VAL A 47 5.03 2.56 1.36
N GLU A 48 5.98 2.84 0.46
CA GLU A 48 5.85 3.87 -0.56
C GLU A 48 4.64 3.60 -1.47
N ARG A 49 4.50 2.35 -1.94
CA ARG A 49 3.34 1.92 -2.74
C ARG A 49 2.03 2.12 -1.97
N ALA A 50 1.98 1.70 -0.71
CA ALA A 50 0.80 1.85 0.12
C ALA A 50 0.41 3.33 0.31
N ARG A 51 1.38 4.26 0.40
CA ARG A 51 1.13 5.70 0.48
C ARG A 51 0.58 6.26 -0.83
N MET A 52 1.08 5.82 -1.97
CA MET A 52 0.56 6.23 -3.29
C MET A 52 -0.90 5.81 -3.46
N LEU A 53 -1.25 4.60 -3.02
CA LEU A 53 -2.62 4.09 -3.07
C LEU A 53 -3.57 4.84 -2.12
N GLN A 54 -3.07 5.31 -0.97
CA GLN A 54 -3.83 6.16 -0.05
C GLN A 54 -4.05 7.57 -0.62
N GLY A 55 -3.03 8.18 -1.22
CA GLY A 55 -3.12 9.51 -1.83
C GLY A 55 -3.98 9.57 -3.09
N GLY A 56 -4.26 8.43 -3.73
CA GLY A 56 -5.23 8.33 -4.83
C GLY A 56 -6.70 8.21 -4.37
N GLY A 57 -6.94 8.10 -3.07
CA GLY A 57 -8.28 7.94 -2.48
C GLY A 57 -8.96 9.24 -2.04
N GLU A 58 -8.30 10.40 -2.16
CA GLU A 58 -8.81 11.67 -1.61
C GLU A 58 -9.40 12.58 -2.69
N GLY A 59 -10.61 12.21 -3.12
CA GLY A 59 -11.63 13.17 -3.54
C GLY A 59 -12.78 13.16 -2.53
N SER A 60 -12.99 14.28 -1.85
CA SER A 60 -14.16 14.64 -1.03
C SER A 60 -14.16 14.17 0.44
N GLY A 61 -13.52 14.97 1.27
CA GLY A 61 -13.71 15.02 2.71
C GLY A 61 -13.22 16.37 3.22
N GLU A 62 -13.84 17.46 2.75
CA GLU A 62 -13.60 18.80 3.26
C GLU A 62 -13.76 18.80 4.79
N ARG A 63 -12.65 18.91 5.51
CA ARG A 63 -12.66 19.37 6.90
C ARG A 63 -12.60 20.89 6.82
N PRO A 64 -13.69 21.63 7.09
CA PRO A 64 -13.56 23.07 7.26
C PRO A 64 -12.57 23.31 8.41
N ALA A 65 -11.57 24.16 8.14
CA ALA A 65 -10.65 24.63 9.16
C ALA A 65 -11.46 25.17 10.34
N PRO A 66 -11.07 24.89 11.61
CA PRO A 66 -11.75 25.48 12.75
C PRO A 66 -11.66 27.01 12.60
N ALA A 67 -12.81 27.66 12.48
CA ALA A 67 -12.88 29.11 12.48
C ALA A 67 -12.18 29.59 13.77
N ALA A 68 -11.13 30.39 13.59
CA ALA A 68 -10.46 31.05 14.70
C ALA A 68 -11.52 31.85 15.47
N ALA A 69 -11.87 31.39 16.67
CA ALA A 69 -12.79 32.11 17.53
C ALA A 69 -12.10 33.39 18.01
N PRO A 70 -12.62 34.59 17.73
CA PRO A 70 -12.13 35.81 18.34
C PRO A 70 -12.72 35.87 19.75
N TRP A 71 -11.92 35.58 20.76
CA TRP A 71 -12.28 35.94 22.13
C TRP A 71 -11.64 37.30 22.45
N HIS A 72 -12.51 38.24 22.80
CA HIS A 72 -12.24 39.60 23.25
C HIS A 72 -11.42 39.66 24.54
#